data_AF-A0A853ALQ1-F1
#
_entry.id   AF-A0A853ALQ1-F1
#
_cell.length_a   1.000
_cell.length_b   1.000
_cell.length_c   1.000
_cell.angle_alpha   90.00
_cell.angle_beta   90.00
_cell.angle_gamma   90.00
#
_symmetry.space_group_name_H-M   'P 1'
#
loop_
_entity.id
_entity.type
_entity.pdbx_description
1 polymer ?
#
loop_
_entity_poly.entity_id
_entity_poly.type
_entity_poly.pdbx_seq_one_letter_code
_entity_poly.pdbx_strand_id
1 'polypeptide(L)'
;MSPRVHVLTGIPVCVAGVASAFVVVAANAWMNQPRGFDLDDGRVVAVRPWAALFNPATPPQTVHMILAAFMVAGFGMASVYAAAMLRGRTDRYHRLGFAVPFTVAAVLTPVQIAVGDWAAKFLAINQPAKLAAIEGVYATSRTVPLNVGGLYQDGEVPYALEIPYGLSLLAHWDPHALIIGLDRFAPEDRPPVSVVHWCSR
;
A
#
# COMPACT_ATOMS: atom_id res chain seq x y z
N MET A 1 39.55 -2.89 -9.60
CA MET A 1 38.44 -3.75 -10.08
C MET A 1 37.91 -3.19 -11.39
N SER A 2 37.49 -4.03 -12.34
CA SER A 2 36.91 -3.53 -13.59
C SER A 2 35.49 -2.97 -13.33
N PRO A 3 35.02 -1.96 -14.09
CA PRO A 3 33.67 -1.41 -13.93
C PRO A 3 32.57 -2.47 -14.02
N ARG A 4 32.75 -3.48 -14.87
CA ARG A 4 31.82 -4.60 -15.01
C ARG A 4 31.74 -5.44 -13.75
N VAL A 5 32.89 -5.77 -13.15
CA VAL A 5 32.93 -6.56 -11.90
C VAL A 5 32.30 -5.78 -10.74
N HIS A 6 32.49 -4.45 -10.68
CA HIS A 6 31.83 -3.62 -9.68
C HIS A 6 30.29 -3.58 -9.83
N VAL A 7 29.78 -3.48 -11.06
CA VAL A 7 28.33 -3.55 -11.30
C VAL A 7 27.77 -4.93 -10.95
N LEU A 8 28.49 -6.00 -11.29
CA LEU A 8 28.08 -7.37 -10.96
C LEU A 8 28.00 -7.60 -9.44
N THR A 9 28.91 -7.00 -8.66
CA THR A 9 28.83 -7.07 -7.19
C THR A 9 27.63 -6.32 -6.61
N GLY A 10 27.03 -5.39 -7.35
CA GLY A 10 25.80 -4.71 -6.92
C GLY A 10 24.54 -5.55 -7.07
N ILE A 11 24.51 -6.53 -7.98
CA ILE A 11 23.33 -7.36 -8.24
C ILE A 11 22.90 -8.15 -6.99
N PRO A 12 23.79 -8.87 -6.27
CA PRO A 12 23.43 -9.55 -5.04
C PRO A 12 22.87 -8.62 -3.97
N VAL A 13 23.34 -7.36 -3.90
CA VAL A 13 22.85 -6.37 -2.93
C VAL A 13 21.39 -6.01 -3.22
N CYS A 14 21.05 -5.77 -4.48
CA CYS A 14 19.67 -5.53 -4.88
C CYS A 14 18.77 -6.74 -4.61
N VAL A 15 19.23 -7.94 -4.95
CA VAL A 15 18.48 -9.18 -4.71
C VAL A 15 18.25 -9.42 -3.21
N ALA A 16 19.27 -9.23 -2.39
CA ALA A 16 19.16 -9.35 -0.93
C ALA A 16 18.19 -8.32 -0.35
N GLY A 17 18.21 -7.08 -0.86
CA GLY A 17 17.27 -6.03 -0.46
C GLY A 17 15.82 -6.42 -0.75
N VAL A 18 15.54 -6.91 -1.95
CA VAL A 18 14.19 -7.35 -2.36
C VAL A 18 13.75 -8.59 -1.55
N ALA A 19 14.64 -9.56 -1.35
CA ALA A 19 14.35 -10.74 -0.55
C ALA A 19 14.07 -10.41 0.92
N SER A 20 14.82 -9.46 1.49
CA SER A 20 14.59 -8.96 2.85
C SER A 20 13.22 -8.28 2.97
N ALA A 21 12.89 -7.40 2.03
CA ALA A 21 11.57 -6.76 1.98
C ALA A 21 10.44 -7.78 1.91
N PHE A 22 10.59 -8.82 1.07
CA PHE A 22 9.60 -9.90 0.97
C PHE A 22 9.36 -10.60 2.32
N VAL A 23 10.41 -11.01 3.03
CA VAL A 23 10.26 -11.74 4.29
C VAL A 23 9.58 -10.88 5.36
N VAL A 24 9.97 -9.61 5.47
CA VAL A 24 9.37 -8.67 6.42
C VAL A 24 7.91 -8.39 6.10
N VAL A 25 7.59 -8.18 4.82
CA VAL A 25 6.21 -7.94 4.38
C VAL A 25 5.36 -9.20 4.53
N ALA A 26 5.90 -10.40 4.30
CA ALA A 26 5.18 -11.64 4.51
C ALA A 26 4.81 -11.84 5.99
N ALA A 27 5.68 -11.44 6.93
CA ALA A 27 5.34 -11.44 8.36
C ALA A 27 4.18 -10.47 8.68
N ASN A 28 4.21 -9.25 8.13
CA ASN A 28 3.10 -8.29 8.28
C ASN A 28 1.81 -8.80 7.61
N ALA A 29 1.91 -9.42 6.45
CA ALA A 29 0.78 -10.03 5.76
C ALA A 29 0.17 -11.15 6.59
N TRP A 30 1.01 -11.98 7.23
CA TRP A 30 0.55 -13.03 8.15
C TRP A 30 -0.16 -12.46 9.37
N MET A 31 0.35 -11.38 9.98
CA MET A 31 -0.35 -10.70 11.09
C MET A 31 -1.73 -10.17 10.68
N ASN A 32 -1.88 -9.77 9.41
CA ASN A 32 -3.14 -9.31 8.84
C ASN A 32 -4.12 -10.45 8.56
N GLN A 33 -3.63 -11.63 8.17
CA GLN A 33 -4.43 -12.81 7.92
C GLN A 33 -3.72 -14.06 8.46
N PRO A 34 -3.83 -14.31 9.79
CA PRO A 34 -3.14 -15.42 10.43
C PRO A 34 -3.69 -16.75 9.92
N ARG A 35 -2.82 -17.55 9.31
CA ARG A 35 -3.11 -18.89 8.77
C ARG A 35 -1.88 -19.79 8.87
N GLY A 36 -2.08 -21.08 8.62
CA GLY A 36 -0.99 -22.05 8.60
C GLY A 36 -0.57 -22.51 10.00
N PHE A 37 -1.49 -22.53 10.96
CA PHE A 37 -1.33 -23.14 12.27
C PHE A 37 -2.68 -23.60 12.79
N ASP A 38 -2.66 -24.50 13.76
CA ASP A 38 -3.83 -24.92 14.51
C ASP A 38 -3.72 -24.38 15.95
N LEU A 39 -4.86 -24.26 16.63
CA LEU A 39 -4.93 -23.80 18.02
C LEU A 39 -5.34 -24.97 18.91
N ASP A 40 -4.50 -25.29 19.88
CA ASP A 40 -4.79 -26.26 20.94
C ASP A 40 -4.66 -25.55 22.30
N ASP A 41 -5.79 -25.34 22.97
CA ASP A 41 -5.90 -24.63 24.25
C ASP A 41 -5.15 -23.28 24.29
N GLY A 42 -5.35 -22.46 23.25
CA GLY A 42 -4.69 -21.16 23.10
C GLY A 42 -3.22 -21.22 22.71
N ARG A 43 -2.65 -22.42 22.48
CA ARG A 43 -1.29 -22.61 21.98
C ARG A 43 -1.30 -22.86 20.48
N VAL A 44 -0.35 -22.22 19.80
CA VAL A 44 -0.10 -22.41 18.38
C VAL A 44 0.58 -23.77 18.19
N VAL A 45 -0.07 -24.69 17.48
CA VAL A 45 0.44 -26.02 17.14
C VAL A 45 0.39 -26.24 15.61
N ALA A 46 1.03 -27.30 15.13
CA ALA A 46 0.98 -27.71 13.71
C ALA A 46 1.29 -26.58 12.70
N VAL A 47 2.38 -25.85 12.94
CA VAL A 47 2.79 -24.73 12.07
C VAL A 47 3.18 -25.23 10.69
N ARG A 48 2.62 -24.59 9.67
CA ARG A 48 2.82 -24.83 8.23
C ARG A 48 3.46 -23.58 7.62
N PRO A 49 4.81 -23.50 7.59
CA PRO A 49 5.52 -22.26 7.24
C PRO A 49 5.17 -21.71 5.86
N TRP A 50 5.03 -22.58 4.85
CA TRP A 50 4.67 -22.16 3.50
C TRP A 50 3.25 -21.58 3.41
N ALA A 51 2.30 -22.12 4.17
CA ALA A 51 0.94 -21.60 4.24
C ALA A 51 0.87 -20.27 5.00
N ALA A 52 1.76 -20.07 5.99
CA ALA A 52 1.90 -18.81 6.69
C ALA A 52 2.58 -17.73 5.82
N LEU A 53 3.63 -18.11 5.08
CA LEU A 53 4.41 -17.21 4.23
C LEU A 53 3.62 -16.74 3.00
N PHE A 54 2.94 -17.67 2.32
CA PHE A 54 2.15 -17.37 1.12
C PHE A 54 0.66 -17.29 1.43
N ASN A 55 0.31 -16.46 2.41
CA ASN A 55 -1.09 -16.18 2.67
C ASN A 55 -1.69 -15.26 1.57
N PRO A 56 -3.02 -15.12 1.47
CA PRO A 56 -3.65 -14.31 0.43
C PRO A 56 -3.26 -12.83 0.47
N ALA A 57 -2.84 -12.31 1.62
CA ALA A 57 -2.41 -10.93 1.79
C ALA A 57 -0.95 -10.68 1.33
N THR A 58 -0.10 -11.72 1.28
CA THR A 58 1.32 -11.58 0.95
C THR A 58 1.53 -11.01 -0.45
N PRO A 59 0.91 -11.53 -1.54
CA PRO A 59 1.15 -11.02 -2.88
C PRO A 59 0.81 -9.52 -3.07
N PRO A 60 -0.40 -9.02 -2.73
CA PRO A 60 -0.72 -7.61 -2.92
C PRO A 60 0.15 -6.70 -2.05
N GLN A 61 0.44 -7.07 -0.80
CA GLN A 61 1.29 -6.25 0.07
C GLN A 61 2.74 -6.22 -0.39
N THR A 62 3.30 -7.37 -0.78
CA THR A 62 4.70 -7.48 -1.21
C THR A 62 4.96 -6.66 -2.46
N VAL A 63 4.12 -6.83 -3.49
CA VAL A 63 4.30 -6.11 -4.76
C VAL A 63 4.14 -4.61 -4.53
N HIS A 64 3.12 -4.20 -3.76
CA HIS A 64 2.89 -2.79 -3.44
C HIS A 64 4.07 -2.17 -2.70
N MET A 65 4.62 -2.87 -1.70
CA MET A 65 5.71 -2.36 -0.88
C MET A 65 7.04 -2.28 -1.64
N ILE A 66 7.37 -3.29 -2.45
CA ILE A 66 8.61 -3.29 -3.24
C ILE A 66 8.61 -2.14 -4.26
N LEU A 67 7.49 -1.97 -4.97
CA LEU A 67 7.34 -0.88 -5.92
C LEU A 67 7.37 0.49 -5.21
N ALA A 68 6.68 0.63 -4.09
CA ALA A 68 6.74 1.84 -3.26
C ALA A 68 8.17 2.17 -2.81
N ALA A 69 8.94 1.17 -2.36
CA ALA A 69 10.33 1.36 -1.95
C ALA A 69 11.21 1.85 -3.11
N PHE A 70 11.07 1.29 -4.32
CA PHE A 70 11.79 1.77 -5.51
C PHE A 70 11.39 3.19 -5.90
N MET A 71 10.11 3.54 -5.83
CA MET A 71 9.65 4.91 -6.10
C MET A 71 10.19 5.90 -5.08
N VAL A 72 10.15 5.59 -3.78
CA VAL A 72 10.69 6.46 -2.72
C VAL A 72 12.19 6.63 -2.89
N ALA A 73 12.93 5.56 -3.17
CA ALA A 73 14.36 5.66 -3.46
C ALA A 73 14.65 6.51 -4.70
N GLY A 74 13.87 6.32 -5.78
CA GLY A 74 14.03 7.05 -7.04
C GLY A 74 13.67 8.54 -6.92
N PHE A 75 12.47 8.87 -6.43
CA PHE A 75 12.08 10.26 -6.21
C PHE A 75 12.91 10.93 -5.12
N GLY A 76 13.29 10.20 -4.06
CA GLY A 76 14.19 10.69 -3.02
C GLY A 76 15.54 11.09 -3.60
N MET A 77 16.17 10.22 -4.39
CA MET A 77 17.43 10.54 -5.08
C MET A 77 17.25 11.70 -6.07
N ALA A 78 16.21 11.67 -6.89
CA ALA A 78 15.92 12.74 -7.85
C ALA A 78 15.73 14.09 -7.17
N SER A 79 15.10 14.14 -5.99
CA SER A 79 14.87 15.37 -5.23
C SER A 79 16.18 16.06 -4.81
N VAL A 80 17.22 15.29 -4.44
CA VAL A 80 18.53 15.83 -4.07
C VAL A 80 19.20 16.49 -5.28
N TYR A 81 19.16 15.83 -6.44
CA TYR A 81 19.71 16.39 -7.67
C TYR A 81 18.90 17.58 -8.20
N ALA A 82 17.57 17.53 -8.09
CA ALA A 82 16.70 18.64 -8.42
C ALA A 82 17.00 19.87 -7.56
N ALA A 83 17.19 19.69 -6.25
CA ALA A 83 17.54 20.78 -5.33
C ALA A 83 18.92 21.39 -5.63
N ALA A 84 19.87 20.60 -6.13
CA ALA A 84 21.15 21.11 -6.61
C ALA A 84 21.03 21.86 -7.95
N MET A 85 20.21 21.36 -8.87
CA MET A 85 19.93 22.01 -10.17
C MET A 85 19.23 23.35 -10.00
N LEU A 86 18.28 23.47 -9.06
CA LEU A 86 17.61 24.74 -8.72
C LEU A 86 18.59 25.79 -8.16
N ARG A 87 19.73 25.36 -7.60
CA ARG A 87 20.82 26.24 -7.13
C ARG A 87 21.86 26.52 -8.22
N GLY A 88 21.54 26.24 -9.49
CA GLY A 88 22.39 26.53 -10.65
C GLY A 88 23.36 25.42 -11.07
N ARG A 89 23.39 24.27 -10.39
CA ARG A 89 24.26 23.13 -10.75
C ARG A 89 23.62 22.28 -11.85
N THR A 90 23.84 22.65 -13.10
CA THR A 90 23.16 22.03 -14.27
C THR A 90 24.10 21.25 -15.20
N ASP A 91 25.26 20.84 -14.70
CA ASP A 91 26.20 20.00 -15.43
C ASP A 91 25.61 18.62 -15.75
N ARG A 92 26.27 17.91 -16.67
CA ARG A 92 25.83 16.59 -17.16
C ARG A 92 25.63 15.59 -16.03
N TYR A 93 26.46 15.64 -14.98
CA TYR A 93 26.35 14.71 -13.86
C TYR A 93 25.06 14.96 -13.06
N HIS A 94 24.74 16.21 -12.75
CA HIS A 94 23.49 16.55 -12.04
C HIS A 94 22.24 16.25 -12.88
N ARG A 95 22.29 16.50 -14.19
CA ARG A 95 21.19 16.16 -15.11
C ARG A 95 20.94 14.65 -15.17
N LEU A 96 21.99 13.84 -15.27
CA LEU A 96 21.86 12.38 -15.26
C LEU A 96 21.45 11.84 -13.89
N GLY A 97 21.99 12.41 -12.82
CA GLY A 97 21.64 12.08 -11.44
C GLY A 97 20.18 12.37 -11.10
N PHE A 98 19.56 13.38 -11.75
CA PHE A 98 18.12 13.60 -11.70
C PHE A 98 17.35 12.65 -12.63
N ALA A 99 17.69 12.64 -13.91
CA ALA A 99 16.87 12.01 -14.95
C ALA A 99 16.74 10.49 -14.77
N VAL A 100 17.84 9.79 -14.44
CA VAL A 100 17.81 8.32 -14.32
C VAL A 100 16.87 7.86 -13.21
N PRO A 101 17.03 8.27 -11.93
CA PRO A 101 16.13 7.81 -10.87
C PRO A 101 14.71 8.38 -11.01
N PHE A 102 14.55 9.60 -11.53
CA PHE A 102 13.23 10.19 -11.80
C PHE A 102 12.46 9.39 -12.84
N THR A 103 13.07 9.05 -13.98
CA THR A 103 12.42 8.28 -15.04
C THR A 103 12.04 6.88 -14.55
N VAL A 104 12.90 6.21 -13.80
CA VAL A 104 12.58 4.90 -13.21
C VAL A 104 11.37 5.02 -12.28
N ALA A 105 11.37 5.97 -11.35
CA ALA A 105 10.25 6.16 -10.43
C ALA A 105 8.94 6.53 -11.18
N ALA A 106 9.01 7.42 -12.16
CA ALA A 106 7.87 7.85 -12.96
C ALA A 106 7.24 6.72 -13.78
N VAL A 107 8.05 5.81 -14.32
CA VAL A 107 7.56 4.62 -15.03
C VAL A 107 6.92 3.61 -14.08
N LEU A 108 7.38 3.53 -12.82
CA LEU A 108 6.78 2.67 -11.80
C LEU A 108 5.47 3.22 -11.25
N THR A 109 5.23 4.53 -11.27
CA THR A 109 3.99 5.16 -10.79
C THR A 109 2.70 4.54 -11.34
N PRO A 110 2.49 4.35 -12.66
CA PRO A 110 1.26 3.72 -13.17
C PRO A 110 1.12 2.26 -12.70
N VAL A 111 2.23 1.54 -12.56
CA VAL A 111 2.23 0.17 -12.03
C VAL A 111 1.84 0.17 -10.56
N GLN A 112 2.35 1.13 -9.76
CA GLN A 112 1.95 1.29 -8.36
C GLN A 112 0.45 1.54 -8.24
N ILE A 113 -0.11 2.42 -9.09
CA ILE A 113 -1.54 2.74 -9.04
C ILE A 113 -2.38 1.49 -9.26
N ALA A 114 -2.05 0.68 -10.27
CA ALA A 114 -2.74 -0.58 -10.55
C ALA A 114 -2.60 -1.59 -9.39
N VAL A 115 -1.42 -1.69 -8.78
CA VAL A 115 -1.17 -2.58 -7.64
C VAL A 115 -1.86 -2.07 -6.36
N GLY A 116 -1.97 -0.76 -6.18
CA GLY A 116 -2.74 -0.13 -5.10
C GLY A 116 -4.23 -0.42 -5.23
N ASP A 117 -4.80 -0.31 -6.43
CA ASP A 117 -6.18 -0.71 -6.72
C ASP A 117 -6.41 -2.20 -6.42
N TRP A 118 -5.48 -3.07 -6.83
CA TRP A 118 -5.54 -4.48 -6.48
C TRP A 118 -5.51 -4.73 -4.97
N ALA A 119 -4.66 -4.01 -4.23
CA ALA A 119 -4.60 -4.10 -2.77
C ALA A 119 -5.86 -3.57 -2.09
N ALA A 120 -6.45 -2.47 -2.59
CA ALA A 120 -7.70 -1.91 -2.07
C ALA A 120 -8.88 -2.88 -2.25
N LYS A 121 -8.98 -3.49 -3.44
CA LYS A 121 -9.96 -4.56 -3.73
C LYS A 121 -9.78 -5.78 -2.84
N PHE A 122 -8.53 -6.19 -2.60
CA PHE A 122 -8.24 -7.24 -1.64
C PHE A 122 -8.75 -6.88 -0.25
N LEU A 123 -8.53 -5.64 0.20
CA LEU A 123 -9.00 -5.12 1.48
C LEU A 123 -10.52 -5.08 1.59
N ALA A 124 -11.22 -4.68 0.51
CA ALA A 124 -12.68 -4.66 0.44
C ALA A 124 -13.30 -6.02 0.78
N ILE A 125 -12.70 -7.10 0.26
CA ILE A 125 -13.21 -8.46 0.43
C ILE A 125 -12.75 -9.07 1.76
N ASN A 126 -11.49 -8.85 2.14
CA ASN A 126 -10.83 -9.60 3.21
C ASN A 126 -10.75 -8.86 4.54
N GLN A 127 -10.78 -7.53 4.53
CA GLN A 127 -10.64 -6.66 5.70
C GLN A 127 -11.57 -5.43 5.60
N PRO A 128 -12.89 -5.63 5.46
CA PRO A 128 -13.86 -4.55 5.25
C PRO A 128 -13.80 -3.44 6.32
N ALA A 129 -13.56 -3.79 7.59
CA ALA A 129 -13.43 -2.79 8.66
C ALA A 129 -12.29 -1.79 8.41
N LYS A 130 -11.17 -2.23 7.81
CA LYS A 130 -10.06 -1.32 7.48
C LYS A 130 -10.38 -0.45 6.29
N LEU A 131 -11.02 -1.00 5.25
CA LEU A 131 -11.46 -0.18 4.11
C LEU A 131 -12.47 0.86 4.55
N ALA A 132 -13.44 0.48 5.39
CA ALA A 132 -14.43 1.39 5.93
C ALA A 132 -13.79 2.50 6.78
N ALA A 133 -12.76 2.18 7.56
CA ALA A 133 -11.99 3.18 8.31
C ALA A 133 -11.17 4.11 7.40
N ILE A 134 -10.56 3.58 6.33
CA ILE A 134 -9.82 4.36 5.33
C ILE A 134 -10.74 5.36 4.63
N GLU A 135 -11.93 4.92 4.21
CA GLU A 135 -12.85 5.78 3.46
C GLU A 135 -13.83 6.57 4.33
N GLY A 136 -13.80 6.36 5.64
CA GLY A 136 -14.69 7.05 6.59
C GLY A 136 -16.14 6.59 6.49
N VAL A 137 -16.39 5.35 6.08
CA VAL A 137 -17.74 4.79 5.88
C VAL A 137 -18.26 4.21 7.19
N TYR A 138 -19.12 4.96 7.89
CA TYR A 138 -19.73 4.49 9.12
C TYR A 138 -20.87 3.50 8.86
N ALA A 139 -21.86 3.87 8.04
CA ALA A 139 -23.04 3.06 7.77
C ALA A 139 -22.83 2.15 6.55
N THR A 140 -23.24 0.89 6.68
CA THR A 140 -23.27 -0.05 5.56
C THR A 140 -24.30 0.41 4.54
N SER A 141 -23.85 0.65 3.30
CA SER A 141 -24.72 1.13 2.23
C SER A 141 -24.31 0.57 0.87
N ARG A 142 -25.24 0.64 -0.07
CA ARG A 142 -24.98 0.47 -1.50
C ARG A 142 -24.68 1.84 -2.08
N THR A 143 -24.02 1.90 -3.23
CA THR A 143 -23.79 3.16 -3.95
C THR A 143 -23.00 4.19 -3.14
N VAL A 144 -21.92 3.76 -2.50
CA VAL A 144 -21.14 4.61 -1.60
C VAL A 144 -20.26 5.57 -2.41
N PRO A 145 -20.31 6.89 -2.14
CA PRO A 145 -19.45 7.86 -2.81
C PRO A 145 -17.98 7.64 -2.42
N LEU A 146 -17.07 8.00 -3.33
CA LEU A 146 -15.66 8.16 -2.98
C LEU A 146 -15.46 9.56 -2.43
N ASN A 147 -14.96 9.66 -1.21
CA ASN A 147 -14.63 10.93 -0.58
C ASN A 147 -13.19 11.31 -0.96
N VAL A 148 -12.98 12.46 -1.59
CA VAL A 148 -11.62 12.97 -1.84
C VAL A 148 -11.34 14.10 -0.86
N GLY A 149 -10.39 13.87 0.04
CA GLY A 149 -10.12 14.76 1.18
C GLY A 149 -11.18 14.63 2.28
N GLY A 150 -11.39 15.72 3.01
CA GLY A 150 -12.30 15.78 4.17
C GLY A 150 -11.71 15.18 5.45
N LEU A 151 -12.37 15.45 6.58
CA LEU A 151 -11.90 15.02 7.90
C LEU A 151 -12.97 14.15 8.51
N TYR A 152 -12.62 12.95 8.97
CA TYR A 152 -13.60 12.11 9.65
C TYR A 152 -13.95 12.70 11.02
N GLN A 153 -15.21 13.06 11.21
CA GLN A 153 -15.77 13.58 12.45
C GLN A 153 -17.16 12.96 12.69
N ASP A 154 -17.36 12.36 13.85
CA ASP A 154 -18.66 11.89 14.34
C ASP A 154 -19.46 10.97 13.39
N GLY A 155 -18.78 10.18 12.56
CA GLY A 155 -19.43 9.25 11.62
C GLY A 155 -19.59 9.79 10.20
N GLU A 156 -19.21 11.04 9.97
CA GLU A 156 -19.26 11.72 8.68
C GLU A 156 -17.86 12.17 8.24
N VAL A 157 -17.73 12.53 6.96
CA VAL A 157 -16.51 13.10 6.39
C VAL A 157 -16.81 14.51 5.86
N PRO A 158 -17.01 15.51 6.74
CA PRO A 158 -17.21 16.88 6.31
C PRO A 158 -16.05 17.40 5.44
N TYR A 159 -16.37 18.32 4.54
CA TYR A 159 -15.45 18.97 3.59
C TYR A 159 -14.85 18.04 2.52
N ALA A 160 -15.30 16.79 2.43
CA ALA A 160 -14.91 15.91 1.33
C ALA A 160 -15.53 16.36 0.01
N LEU A 161 -14.75 16.22 -1.07
CA LEU A 161 -15.31 16.24 -2.42
C LEU A 161 -15.85 14.84 -2.72
N GLU A 162 -17.16 14.70 -2.79
CA GLU A 162 -17.82 13.42 -3.04
C GLU A 162 -17.91 13.13 -4.54
N ILE A 163 -17.43 11.95 -4.94
CA ILE A 163 -17.63 11.39 -6.28
C ILE A 163 -18.70 10.30 -6.16
N PRO A 164 -19.93 10.51 -6.68
CA PRO A 164 -21.02 9.55 -6.57
C PRO A 164 -20.61 8.17 -7.10
N TYR A 165 -21.00 7.11 -6.40
CA TYR A 165 -20.68 5.71 -6.74
C TYR A 165 -19.19 5.35 -6.81
N GLY A 166 -18.28 6.30 -6.55
CA GLY A 166 -16.86 6.13 -6.79
C GLY A 166 -16.26 4.99 -5.98
N LEU A 167 -16.63 4.86 -4.71
CA LEU A 167 -16.08 3.82 -3.84
C LEU A 167 -16.63 2.44 -4.21
N SER A 168 -17.94 2.31 -4.45
CA SER A 168 -18.55 1.05 -4.91
C SER A 168 -17.93 0.57 -6.24
N LEU A 169 -17.72 1.48 -7.18
CA LEU A 169 -17.10 1.19 -8.47
C LEU A 169 -15.62 0.77 -8.32
N LEU A 170 -14.83 1.48 -7.51
CA LEU A 170 -13.41 1.16 -7.31
C LEU A 170 -13.21 -0.15 -6.54
N ALA A 171 -14.03 -0.40 -5.52
CA ALA A 171 -13.92 -1.56 -4.66
C ALA A 171 -14.38 -2.87 -5.33
N HIS A 172 -15.45 -2.82 -6.16
CA HIS A 172 -16.09 -4.02 -6.68
C HIS A 172 -16.37 -4.01 -8.19
N TRP A 173 -16.00 -2.94 -8.92
CA TRP A 173 -16.38 -2.73 -10.32
C TRP A 173 -17.90 -2.69 -10.57
N ASP A 174 -18.69 -2.49 -9.52
CA ASP A 174 -20.14 -2.38 -9.57
C ASP A 174 -20.57 -1.14 -8.78
N PRO A 175 -21.17 -0.12 -9.44
CA PRO A 175 -21.72 1.07 -8.78
C PRO A 175 -22.70 0.75 -7.65
N HIS A 176 -23.37 -0.40 -7.68
CA HIS A 176 -24.38 -0.81 -6.71
C HIS A 176 -23.87 -1.83 -5.69
N ALA A 177 -22.57 -2.08 -5.65
CA ALA A 177 -21.94 -2.96 -4.69
C ALA A 177 -22.20 -2.48 -3.25
N LEU A 178 -22.48 -3.45 -2.37
CA LEU A 178 -22.62 -3.23 -0.94
C LEU A 178 -21.23 -3.03 -0.33
N ILE A 179 -21.01 -1.88 0.29
CA ILE A 179 -19.80 -1.62 1.09
C ILE A 179 -20.18 -1.79 2.56
N ILE A 180 -19.43 -2.65 3.26
CA ILE A 180 -19.63 -2.91 4.68
C ILE A 180 -19.06 -1.72 5.46
N GLY A 181 -19.92 -1.05 6.23
CA GLY A 181 -19.56 0.06 7.11
C GLY A 181 -19.07 -0.41 8.48
N LEU A 182 -18.56 0.55 9.26
CA LEU A 182 -18.10 0.33 10.64
C LEU A 182 -19.23 -0.07 11.60
N ASP A 183 -20.48 0.25 11.27
CA ASP A 183 -21.69 -0.11 12.01
C ASP A 183 -21.86 -1.62 12.21
N ARG A 184 -21.27 -2.45 11.33
CA ARG A 184 -21.33 -3.92 11.40
C ARG A 184 -20.29 -4.54 12.33
N PHE A 185 -19.34 -3.75 12.84
CA PHE A 185 -18.28 -4.22 13.74
C PHE A 185 -18.51 -3.71 15.16
N ALA A 186 -18.15 -4.51 16.16
CA ALA A 186 -18.18 -4.09 17.55
C ALA A 186 -17.25 -2.88 17.74
N PRO A 187 -17.58 -1.91 18.63
CA PRO A 187 -16.73 -0.73 18.85
C PRO A 187 -15.26 -1.05 19.14
N GLU A 188 -15.00 -2.17 19.81
CA GLU A 188 -13.67 -2.66 20.19
C GLU A 188 -12.85 -3.17 18.98
N ASP A 189 -13.52 -3.63 17.92
CA ASP A 189 -12.90 -4.15 16.70
C ASP A 189 -12.72 -3.06 15.62
N ARG A 190 -13.17 -1.83 15.89
CA ARG A 190 -13.09 -0.72 14.93
C ARG A 190 -11.69 -0.09 14.97
N PRO A 191 -11.02 0.09 13.81
CA PRO A 191 -9.78 0.86 13.75
C PRO A 191 -10.01 2.32 14.16
N PRO A 192 -8.96 3.05 14.58
CA PRO A 192 -9.04 4.48 14.87
C PRO A 192 -9.30 5.29 13.58
N VAL A 193 -10.58 5.52 13.29
CA VAL A 193 -11.06 6.00 11.99
C VAL A 193 -10.45 7.34 11.59
N SER A 194 -10.41 8.31 12.51
CA SER A 194 -9.86 9.63 12.21
C SER A 194 -8.42 9.52 11.70
N VAL A 195 -7.53 8.92 12.49
CA VAL A 195 -6.10 8.80 12.12
C VAL A 195 -5.93 8.00 10.82
N VAL A 196 -6.66 6.90 10.66
CA VAL A 196 -6.56 6.03 9.47
C VAL A 196 -7.03 6.77 8.22
N HIS A 197 -8.15 7.48 8.28
CA HIS A 197 -8.69 8.26 7.18
C HIS A 197 -7.71 9.35 6.75
N TRP A 198 -7.19 10.12 7.72
CA TRP A 198 -6.20 11.16 7.47
C TRP A 198 -4.93 10.66 6.80
N CYS A 199 -4.36 9.54 7.26
CA CYS A 199 -3.13 8.98 6.69
C CYS A 199 -3.32 8.38 5.29
N SER A 200 -4.56 8.16 4.86
CA SER A 200 -4.87 7.55 3.56
C SER A 200 -5.08 8.54 2.42
N ARG A 201 -5.16 9.84 2.73
CA ARG A 201 -5.28 10.93 1.76
C ARG A 201 -3.90 11.50 1.40
#